data_AF-A0A7X3F363-F1
#
_entry.id   AF-A0A7X3F363-F1
#
_cell.length_a   1.000
_cell.length_b   1.000
_cell.length_c   1.000
_cell.angle_alpha   90.00
_cell.angle_beta   90.00
_cell.angle_gamma   90.00
#
_symmetry.space_group_name_H-M   'P 1'
#
loop_
_entity.id
_entity.type
_entity.pdbx_description
1 polymer ?
#
loop_
_entity_poly.entity_id
_entity_poly.type
_entity_poly.pdbx_seq_one_letter_code
_entity_poly.pdbx_strand_id
1 'polypeptide(L)'
;MADEFLGALPAFGGQANAVASFAERCASDAEASASKATENGKVQADSAASSAQAARQSAESAATQAGNAKSSAETSKVYRDSAQAAAAAAQDSAGLPALAGKGGLPLVAKPDGTGVDYSSSLKRYDLDISTATTTLDMGSAQVFQVDASTPRTLSISNAPLATRAVTAIINITGAATITWPSSIKWDAGRLPLLGPLWTVVVLIWVGNGWVGKVGASS
;
A
#
# COMPACT_ATOMS: atom_id res chain seq x y z
N MET A 1 66.75 78.89 -63.83
CA MET A 1 65.41 78.26 -63.91
C MET A 1 65.41 77.01 -64.81
N ALA A 2 66.03 76.99 -66.00
CA ALA A 2 66.07 75.79 -66.85
C ALA A 2 67.01 74.66 -66.32
N ASP A 3 68.18 75.01 -65.78
CA ASP A 3 69.13 74.02 -65.22
C ASP A 3 68.62 73.34 -63.94
N GLU A 4 67.78 74.02 -63.18
CA GLU A 4 67.17 73.52 -61.94
C GLU A 4 66.07 72.49 -62.24
N PHE A 5 65.35 72.66 -63.35
CA PHE A 5 64.36 71.71 -63.84
C PHE A 5 65.02 70.47 -64.47
N LEU A 6 66.07 70.66 -65.29
CA LEU A 6 66.84 69.57 -65.87
C LEU A 6 67.57 68.72 -64.80
N GLY A 7 68.05 69.36 -63.73
CA GLY A 7 68.63 68.68 -62.57
C GLY A 7 67.63 67.90 -61.71
N ALA A 8 66.33 68.24 -61.77
CA ALA A 8 65.26 67.59 -61.00
C ALA A 8 64.59 66.40 -61.70
N LEU A 9 64.72 66.26 -63.03
CA LEU A 9 64.14 65.16 -63.82
C LEU A 9 64.52 63.74 -63.33
N PRO A 10 65.78 63.45 -62.93
CA PRO A 10 66.15 62.15 -62.37
C PRO A 10 65.42 61.84 -61.06
N ALA A 11 65.19 62.86 -60.21
CA ALA A 11 64.44 62.72 -58.97
C ALA A 11 62.97 62.40 -59.25
N PHE A 12 62.38 63.00 -60.29
CA PHE A 12 61.01 62.73 -60.72
C PHE A 12 60.84 61.31 -61.27
N GLY A 13 61.79 60.82 -62.08
CA GLY A 13 61.80 59.43 -62.56
C GLY A 13 61.95 58.41 -61.42
N GLY A 14 62.80 58.71 -60.43
CA GLY A 14 62.93 57.90 -59.22
C GLY A 14 61.65 57.85 -58.39
N GLN A 15 60.97 58.98 -58.24
CA GLN A 15 59.66 59.08 -57.56
C GLN A 15 58.57 58.31 -58.31
N ALA A 16 58.50 58.41 -59.64
CA ALA A 16 57.55 57.68 -60.45
C ALA A 16 57.72 56.15 -60.34
N ASN A 17 58.97 55.65 -60.38
CA ASN A 17 59.28 54.24 -60.17
C ASN A 17 58.96 53.75 -58.74
N ALA A 18 59.13 54.62 -57.73
CA ALA A 18 58.76 54.30 -56.36
C ALA A 18 57.23 54.16 -56.20
N VAL A 19 56.45 55.02 -56.87
CA VAL A 19 54.98 54.91 -56.90
C VAL A 19 54.52 53.64 -57.63
N ALA A 20 55.12 53.31 -58.78
CA ALA A 20 54.81 52.07 -59.50
C ALA A 20 55.09 50.83 -58.64
N SER A 21 56.27 50.77 -58.00
CA SER A 21 56.63 49.68 -57.08
C SER A 21 55.68 49.56 -55.88
N PHE A 22 55.19 50.70 -55.37
CA PHE A 22 54.21 50.72 -54.28
C PHE A 22 52.85 50.16 -54.74
N ALA A 23 52.38 50.57 -55.91
CA ALA A 23 51.13 50.07 -56.48
C ALA A 23 51.16 48.56 -56.72
N GLU A 24 52.27 48.03 -57.25
CA GLU A 24 52.48 46.59 -57.43
C GLU A 24 52.46 45.82 -56.10
N ARG A 25 53.09 46.34 -55.05
CA ARG A 25 53.02 45.75 -53.70
C ARG A 25 51.60 45.74 -53.16
N CYS A 26 50.89 46.86 -53.24
CA CYS A 26 49.50 46.93 -52.79
C CYS A 26 48.59 45.94 -53.53
N ALA A 27 48.79 45.75 -54.84
CA ALA A 27 48.03 44.77 -55.62
C ALA A 27 48.34 43.33 -55.16
N SER A 28 49.61 42.99 -54.98
CA SER A 28 50.03 41.66 -54.49
C SER A 28 49.51 41.38 -53.07
N ASP A 29 49.57 42.36 -52.18
CA ASP A 29 49.08 42.22 -50.79
C ASP A 29 47.56 42.06 -50.76
N ALA A 30 46.83 42.76 -51.64
CA ALA A 30 45.38 42.63 -51.76
C ALA A 30 44.98 41.23 -52.27
N GLU A 31 45.69 40.69 -53.26
CA GLU A 31 45.44 39.34 -53.78
C GLU A 31 45.72 38.25 -52.74
N ALA A 32 46.83 38.39 -52.01
CA ALA A 32 47.18 37.48 -50.91
C ALA A 32 46.13 37.54 -49.78
N SER A 33 45.65 38.75 -49.45
CA SER A 33 44.59 38.96 -48.46
C SER A 33 43.26 38.33 -48.89
N ALA A 34 42.84 38.53 -50.15
CA ALA A 34 41.62 37.95 -50.69
C ALA A 34 41.66 36.41 -50.73
N SER A 35 42.80 35.85 -51.12
CA SER A 35 43.03 34.39 -51.11
C SER A 35 42.93 33.82 -49.69
N LYS A 36 43.57 34.49 -48.72
CA LYS A 36 43.51 34.08 -47.31
C LYS A 36 42.11 34.21 -46.70
N ALA A 37 41.37 35.26 -47.06
CA ALA A 37 39.98 35.42 -46.65
C ALA A 37 39.08 34.30 -47.19
N THR A 38 39.30 33.88 -48.44
CA THR A 38 38.57 32.77 -49.07
C THR A 38 38.86 31.44 -48.36
N GLU A 39 40.15 31.15 -48.10
CA GLU A 39 40.55 29.94 -47.38
C GLU A 39 39.98 29.91 -45.95
N ASN A 40 40.07 31.01 -45.22
CA ASN A 40 39.48 31.13 -43.88
C ASN A 40 37.96 30.93 -43.92
N GLY A 41 37.28 31.49 -44.93
CA GLY A 41 35.84 31.31 -45.12
C GLY A 41 35.46 29.85 -45.37
N LYS A 42 36.26 29.12 -46.16
CA LYS A 42 36.07 27.69 -46.40
C LYS A 42 36.26 26.87 -45.13
N VAL A 43 37.35 27.10 -44.39
CA VAL A 43 37.59 26.42 -43.10
C VAL A 43 36.45 26.67 -42.11
N GLN A 44 35.92 27.89 -42.06
CA GLN A 44 34.81 28.22 -41.18
C GLN A 44 33.50 27.54 -41.60
N ALA A 45 33.24 27.43 -42.90
CA ALA A 45 32.10 26.69 -43.44
C ALA A 45 32.20 25.17 -43.14
N ASP A 46 33.38 24.57 -43.33
CA ASP A 46 33.62 23.14 -43.04
C ASP A 46 33.46 22.83 -41.55
N SER A 47 33.95 23.72 -40.68
CA SER A 47 33.77 23.63 -39.22
C SER A 47 32.30 23.73 -38.81
N ALA A 48 31.54 24.65 -39.42
CA ALA A 48 30.11 24.80 -39.18
C ALA A 48 29.32 23.56 -39.64
N ALA A 49 29.66 23.00 -40.81
CA ALA A 49 29.05 21.78 -41.33
C ALA A 49 29.29 20.58 -40.39
N SER A 50 30.53 20.41 -39.94
CA SER A 50 30.91 19.35 -38.98
C SER A 50 30.16 19.48 -37.65
N SER A 51 30.05 20.71 -37.14
CA SER A 51 29.32 21.01 -35.91
C SER A 51 27.82 20.70 -36.05
N ALA A 52 27.21 21.05 -37.19
CA ALA A 52 25.81 20.74 -37.47
C ALA A 52 25.55 19.23 -37.55
N GLN A 53 26.49 18.47 -38.12
CA GLN A 53 26.39 17.01 -38.19
C GLN A 53 26.50 16.36 -36.81
N ALA A 54 27.42 16.82 -35.96
CA ALA A 54 27.52 16.37 -34.58
C ALA A 54 26.25 16.68 -33.77
N ALA A 55 25.68 17.89 -33.96
CA ALA A 55 24.43 18.27 -33.31
C ALA A 55 23.25 17.37 -33.74
N ARG A 56 23.16 17.01 -35.03
CA ARG A 56 22.15 16.06 -35.53
C ARG A 56 22.29 14.68 -34.89
N GLN A 57 23.50 14.12 -34.86
CA GLN A 57 23.75 12.81 -34.24
C GLN A 57 23.41 12.80 -32.74
N SER A 58 23.73 13.90 -32.04
CA SER A 58 23.38 14.07 -30.64
C SER A 58 21.86 14.11 -30.44
N ALA A 59 21.13 14.84 -31.30
CA ALA A 59 19.67 14.90 -31.27
C ALA A 59 19.01 13.54 -31.55
N GLU A 60 19.51 12.77 -32.53
CA GLU A 60 19.04 11.42 -32.84
C GLU A 60 19.25 10.44 -31.67
N SER A 61 20.42 10.54 -31.02
CA SER A 61 20.74 9.75 -29.83
C SER A 61 19.81 10.09 -28.66
N ALA A 62 19.57 11.38 -28.42
CA ALA A 62 18.64 11.85 -27.40
C ALA A 62 17.20 11.40 -27.67
N ALA A 63 16.75 11.47 -28.93
CA ALA A 63 15.42 11.00 -29.34
C ALA A 63 15.27 9.48 -29.10
N THR A 64 16.30 8.70 -29.41
CA THR A 64 16.32 7.24 -29.17
C THR A 64 16.25 6.94 -27.67
N GLN A 65 17.06 7.62 -26.85
CA GLN A 65 17.03 7.46 -25.39
C GLN A 65 15.66 7.83 -24.80
N ALA A 66 15.04 8.92 -25.27
CA ALA A 66 13.70 9.31 -24.86
C ALA A 66 12.65 8.25 -25.23
N GLY A 67 12.74 7.66 -26.43
CA GLY A 67 11.88 6.56 -26.86
C GLY A 67 12.02 5.31 -25.97
N ASN A 68 13.25 4.95 -25.62
CA ASN A 68 13.54 3.83 -24.72
C ASN A 68 13.01 4.10 -23.30
N ALA A 69 13.21 5.31 -22.78
CA ALA A 69 12.71 5.70 -21.47
C ALA A 69 11.18 5.66 -21.41
N LYS A 70 10.50 6.14 -22.45
CA LYS A 70 9.04 6.06 -22.57
C LYS A 70 8.55 4.61 -22.55
N SER A 71 9.16 3.76 -23.36
CA SER A 71 8.79 2.33 -23.45
C SER A 71 8.99 1.60 -22.11
N SER A 72 10.08 1.91 -21.41
CA SER A 72 10.36 1.38 -20.06
C SER A 72 9.29 1.82 -19.06
N ALA A 73 8.91 3.11 -19.07
CA ALA A 73 7.87 3.64 -18.19
C ALA A 73 6.49 3.01 -18.46
N GLU A 74 6.13 2.81 -19.73
CA GLU A 74 4.90 2.11 -20.12
C GLU A 74 4.89 0.67 -19.61
N THR A 75 6.02 -0.03 -19.75
CA THR A 75 6.19 -1.41 -19.24
C THR A 75 6.05 -1.47 -17.72
N SER A 76 6.70 -0.56 -16.99
CA SER A 76 6.57 -0.48 -15.53
C SER A 76 5.13 -0.21 -15.08
N LYS A 77 4.39 0.62 -15.83
CA LYS A 77 2.97 0.89 -15.57
C LYS A 77 2.14 -0.39 -15.68
N VAL A 78 2.34 -1.17 -16.76
CA VAL A 78 1.65 -2.45 -16.95
C VAL A 78 1.94 -3.42 -15.81
N TYR A 79 3.19 -3.57 -15.39
CA TYR A 79 3.54 -4.45 -14.27
C TYR A 79 2.89 -4.01 -12.95
N ARG A 80 2.89 -2.72 -12.67
CA ARG A 80 2.24 -2.18 -11.47
C ARG A 80 0.74 -2.47 -11.50
N ASP A 81 0.07 -2.19 -12.62
CA ASP A 81 -1.38 -2.38 -12.74
C ASP A 81 -1.74 -3.88 -12.65
N SER A 82 -0.91 -4.77 -13.23
CA SER A 82 -1.04 -6.23 -13.09
C SER A 82 -0.83 -6.71 -11.65
N ALA A 83 0.15 -6.15 -10.93
CA ALA A 83 0.41 -6.50 -9.54
C ALA A 83 -0.74 -6.06 -8.62
N GLN A 84 -1.31 -4.87 -8.87
CA GLN A 84 -2.48 -4.40 -8.15
C GLN A 84 -3.71 -5.28 -8.40
N ALA A 85 -3.94 -5.69 -9.64
CA ALA A 85 -5.03 -6.62 -9.97
C ALA A 85 -4.83 -7.98 -9.30
N ALA A 86 -3.61 -8.52 -9.30
CA ALA A 86 -3.30 -9.78 -8.64
C ALA A 86 -3.48 -9.70 -7.10
N ALA A 87 -3.07 -8.60 -6.49
CA ALA A 87 -3.26 -8.37 -5.06
C ALA A 87 -4.75 -8.25 -4.69
N ALA A 88 -5.55 -7.55 -5.48
CA ALA A 88 -7.00 -7.47 -5.29
C ALA A 88 -7.66 -8.86 -5.43
N ALA A 89 -7.32 -9.62 -6.48
CA ALA A 89 -7.83 -10.98 -6.67
C ALA A 89 -7.41 -11.93 -5.54
N ALA A 90 -6.20 -11.78 -4.99
CA ALA A 90 -5.75 -12.55 -3.84
C ALA A 90 -6.52 -12.19 -2.55
N GLN A 91 -6.81 -10.90 -2.34
CA GLN A 91 -7.64 -10.44 -1.22
C GLN A 91 -9.08 -10.96 -1.33
N ASP A 92 -9.67 -10.90 -2.51
CA ASP A 92 -11.00 -11.42 -2.80
C ASP A 92 -11.07 -12.94 -2.62
N SER A 93 -10.08 -13.67 -3.15
CA SER A 93 -9.97 -15.14 -3.00
C SER A 93 -9.76 -15.57 -1.54
N ALA A 94 -9.02 -14.78 -0.76
CA ALA A 94 -8.82 -15.03 0.66
C ALA A 94 -10.02 -14.61 1.53
N GLY A 95 -11.06 -13.99 0.95
CA GLY A 95 -12.25 -13.53 1.68
C GLY A 95 -11.91 -12.51 2.78
N LEU A 96 -10.87 -11.69 2.57
CA LEU A 96 -10.41 -10.71 3.54
C LEU A 96 -11.29 -9.44 3.50
N PRO A 97 -11.84 -8.98 4.64
CA PRO A 97 -12.65 -7.76 4.70
C PRO A 97 -11.78 -6.50 4.59
N ALA A 98 -12.40 -5.38 4.19
CA ALA A 98 -11.71 -4.09 4.03
C ALA A 98 -11.11 -3.56 5.35
N LEU A 99 -9.83 -3.16 5.31
CA LEU A 99 -9.06 -2.70 6.47
C LEU A 99 -9.44 -1.30 6.98
N ALA A 100 -10.04 -0.46 6.14
CA ALA A 100 -10.31 0.94 6.47
C ALA A 100 -11.25 1.07 7.69
N GLY A 101 -10.78 1.75 8.74
CA GLY A 101 -11.57 1.98 9.97
C GLY A 101 -11.66 0.77 10.91
N LYS A 102 -10.91 -0.30 10.66
CA LYS A 102 -10.94 -1.55 11.44
C LYS A 102 -9.70 -1.76 12.32
N GLY A 103 -8.92 -0.71 12.55
CA GLY A 103 -7.72 -0.75 13.39
C GLY A 103 -8.00 -1.28 14.80
N GLY A 104 -7.24 -2.28 15.22
CA GLY A 104 -7.36 -2.93 16.54
C GLY A 104 -8.47 -3.98 16.66
N LEU A 105 -9.20 -4.28 15.57
CA LEU A 105 -10.16 -5.38 15.56
C LEU A 105 -9.48 -6.68 15.07
N PRO A 106 -9.62 -7.80 15.78
CA PRO A 106 -9.15 -9.09 15.32
C PRO A 106 -10.02 -9.63 14.19
N LEU A 107 -9.38 -10.40 13.30
CA LEU A 107 -10.05 -11.18 12.27
C LEU A 107 -10.43 -12.55 12.82
N VAL A 108 -11.62 -13.03 12.50
CA VAL A 108 -12.14 -14.33 12.92
C VAL A 108 -12.75 -15.04 11.72
N ALA A 109 -12.59 -16.36 11.63
CA ALA A 109 -13.20 -17.14 10.55
C ALA A 109 -14.74 -17.10 10.65
N LYS A 110 -15.40 -16.92 9.52
CA LYS A 110 -16.86 -16.97 9.45
C LYS A 110 -17.34 -18.42 9.68
N PRO A 111 -18.47 -18.64 10.37
CA PRO A 111 -19.01 -19.98 10.61
C PRO A 111 -19.38 -20.74 9.33
N ASP A 112 -19.68 -20.02 8.25
CA ASP A 112 -20.01 -20.58 6.92
C ASP A 112 -18.77 -21.02 6.11
N GLY A 113 -17.57 -20.76 6.62
CA GLY A 113 -16.30 -21.12 5.98
C GLY A 113 -15.94 -20.28 4.77
N THR A 114 -16.66 -19.19 4.46
CA THR A 114 -16.44 -18.39 3.24
C THR A 114 -15.34 -17.33 3.39
N GLY A 115 -14.61 -17.31 4.51
CA GLY A 115 -13.52 -16.34 4.76
C GLY A 115 -13.44 -15.91 6.22
N VAL A 116 -12.98 -14.68 6.44
CA VAL A 116 -12.86 -14.07 7.76
C VAL A 116 -13.66 -12.77 7.84
N ASP A 117 -14.01 -12.33 9.05
CA ASP A 117 -14.61 -11.01 9.30
C ASP A 117 -13.97 -10.35 10.52
N TYR A 118 -14.12 -9.02 10.65
CA TYR A 118 -13.69 -8.30 11.83
C TYR A 118 -14.65 -8.54 12.99
N SER A 119 -14.11 -9.01 14.11
CA SER A 119 -14.88 -9.17 15.34
C SER A 119 -14.76 -7.94 16.24
N SER A 120 -15.90 -7.35 16.60
CA SER A 120 -15.99 -6.36 17.67
C SER A 120 -16.01 -6.97 19.08
N SER A 121 -16.25 -8.28 19.17
CA SER A 121 -16.42 -9.05 20.42
C SER A 121 -15.16 -9.09 21.28
N LEU A 122 -13.98 -8.93 20.68
CA LEU A 122 -12.73 -8.86 21.45
C LEU A 122 -12.38 -7.43 21.90
N LYS A 123 -13.02 -6.40 21.34
CA LYS A 123 -12.87 -5.00 21.79
C LYS A 123 -13.77 -4.67 22.99
N ARG A 124 -14.89 -5.37 23.12
CA ARG A 124 -15.79 -5.35 24.27
C ARG A 124 -16.07 -6.80 24.58
N TYR A 125 -15.57 -7.35 25.69
CA TYR A 125 -15.86 -8.74 26.10
C TYR A 125 -17.39 -8.94 26.14
N ASP A 126 -17.93 -9.44 25.03
CA ASP A 126 -19.31 -9.85 24.88
C ASP A 126 -19.34 -11.37 24.73
N LEU A 127 -20.40 -11.98 25.23
CA LEU A 127 -20.58 -13.42 25.26
C LEU A 127 -21.84 -13.74 24.47
N ASP A 128 -21.78 -14.78 23.65
CA ASP A 128 -22.94 -15.25 22.92
C ASP A 128 -24.04 -15.67 23.90
N ILE A 129 -25.27 -15.26 23.58
CA ILE A 129 -26.47 -15.59 24.33
C ILE A 129 -27.28 -16.59 23.51
N SER A 130 -27.67 -17.70 24.13
CA SER A 130 -28.52 -18.72 23.52
C SER A 130 -29.75 -19.00 24.37
N THR A 131 -30.90 -19.23 23.74
CA THR A 131 -32.09 -19.74 24.44
C THR A 131 -32.03 -21.26 24.50
N ALA A 132 -32.21 -21.83 25.69
CA ALA A 132 -32.13 -23.27 25.91
C ALA A 132 -33.33 -23.78 26.72
N THR A 133 -33.89 -24.92 26.30
CA THR A 133 -34.99 -25.59 27.00
C THR A 133 -34.56 -26.88 27.69
N THR A 134 -33.57 -27.59 27.14
CA THR A 134 -33.13 -28.91 27.63
C THR A 134 -31.61 -29.10 27.63
N THR A 135 -30.88 -28.43 26.74
CA THR A 135 -29.44 -28.62 26.60
C THR A 135 -28.74 -27.27 26.60
N LEU A 136 -27.75 -27.12 27.49
CA LEU A 136 -26.84 -26.00 27.53
C LEU A 136 -25.58 -26.40 26.73
N ASP A 137 -25.51 -25.96 25.47
CA ASP A 137 -24.38 -26.28 24.59
C ASP A 137 -23.25 -25.26 24.71
N MET A 138 -22.21 -25.62 25.45
CA MET A 138 -21.04 -24.76 25.69
C MET A 138 -20.21 -24.48 24.44
N GLY A 139 -20.41 -25.22 23.35
CA GLY A 139 -19.81 -24.93 22.05
C GLY A 139 -20.48 -23.76 21.33
N SER A 140 -21.70 -23.40 21.74
CA SER A 140 -22.54 -22.39 21.07
C SER A 140 -22.62 -21.05 21.81
N ALA A 141 -22.56 -21.05 23.15
CA ALA A 141 -22.74 -19.86 23.97
C ALA A 141 -22.15 -20.06 25.38
N GLN A 142 -21.95 -18.95 26.10
CA GLN A 142 -21.59 -18.94 27.53
C GLN A 142 -22.68 -18.28 28.38
N VAL A 143 -23.69 -17.66 27.75
CA VAL A 143 -24.87 -17.13 28.44
C VAL A 143 -26.10 -17.85 27.90
N PHE A 144 -26.92 -18.41 28.79
CA PHE A 144 -28.13 -19.14 28.42
C PHE A 144 -29.37 -18.49 29.02
N GLN A 145 -30.42 -18.36 28.22
CA GLN A 145 -31.76 -17.99 28.68
C GLN A 145 -32.62 -19.25 28.76
N VAL A 146 -33.16 -19.53 29.94
CA VAL A 146 -33.99 -20.71 30.20
C VAL A 146 -35.35 -20.27 30.71
N ASP A 147 -36.40 -20.62 29.98
CA ASP A 147 -37.77 -20.42 30.46
C ASP A 147 -38.26 -21.64 31.27
N ALA A 148 -38.35 -21.46 32.58
CA ALA A 148 -38.88 -22.39 33.56
C ALA A 148 -40.33 -22.04 33.98
N SER A 149 -41.15 -21.58 33.03
CA SER A 149 -42.61 -21.53 33.17
C SER A 149 -43.25 -22.90 33.41
N THR A 150 -42.61 -23.96 32.90
CA THR A 150 -42.93 -25.37 33.15
C THR A 150 -41.69 -26.12 33.65
N PRO A 151 -41.82 -27.27 34.33
CA PRO A 151 -40.67 -28.05 34.77
C PRO A 151 -39.69 -28.35 33.63
N ARG A 152 -38.39 -28.23 33.89
CA ARG A 152 -37.32 -28.48 32.90
C ARG A 152 -36.33 -29.51 33.41
N THR A 153 -35.74 -30.26 32.50
CA THR A 153 -34.57 -31.10 32.77
C THR A 153 -33.44 -30.61 31.89
N LEU A 154 -32.38 -30.10 32.52
CA LEU A 154 -31.24 -29.55 31.81
C LEU A 154 -30.11 -30.58 31.73
N SER A 155 -29.44 -30.61 30.60
CA SER A 155 -28.18 -31.31 30.35
C SER A 155 -27.13 -30.33 29.85
N ILE A 156 -25.85 -30.66 30.00
CA ILE A 156 -24.74 -29.85 29.47
C ILE A 156 -24.01 -30.68 28.42
N SER A 157 -23.82 -30.12 27.24
CA SER A 157 -23.03 -30.70 26.16
C SER A 157 -21.77 -29.89 25.89
N ASN A 158 -20.79 -30.51 25.23
CA ASN A 158 -19.54 -29.87 24.81
C ASN A 158 -18.78 -29.18 25.95
N ALA A 159 -18.77 -29.79 27.14
CA ALA A 159 -18.05 -29.26 28.28
C ALA A 159 -16.56 -29.00 27.92
N PRO A 160 -15.94 -27.92 28.44
CA PRO A 160 -14.56 -27.59 28.10
C PRO A 160 -13.58 -28.70 28.49
N LEU A 161 -12.41 -28.72 27.84
CA LEU A 161 -11.34 -29.67 28.18
C LEU A 161 -10.82 -29.47 29.62
N ALA A 162 -10.15 -30.49 30.15
CA ALA A 162 -9.65 -30.48 31.52
C ALA A 162 -8.60 -29.39 31.83
N THR A 163 -7.97 -28.84 30.79
CA THR A 163 -6.94 -27.78 30.87
C THR A 163 -7.52 -26.36 30.70
N ARG A 164 -8.84 -26.21 30.85
CA ARG A 164 -9.56 -24.94 30.66
C ARG A 164 -10.39 -24.63 31.90
N ALA A 165 -10.60 -23.34 32.14
CA ALA A 165 -11.62 -22.82 33.05
C ALA A 165 -12.55 -21.90 32.24
N VAL A 166 -13.86 -22.06 32.42
CA VAL A 166 -14.89 -21.28 31.70
C VAL A 166 -16.02 -20.97 32.67
N THR A 167 -16.57 -19.76 32.54
CA THR A 167 -17.78 -19.35 33.25
C THR A 167 -18.97 -19.42 32.30
N ALA A 168 -20.04 -20.07 32.72
CA ALA A 168 -21.34 -20.04 32.06
C ALA A 168 -22.36 -19.33 32.96
N ILE A 169 -23.15 -18.45 32.38
CA ILE A 169 -24.22 -17.72 33.05
C ILE A 169 -25.55 -18.25 32.53
N ILE A 170 -26.47 -18.57 33.44
CA ILE A 170 -27.80 -19.04 33.08
C ILE A 170 -28.78 -18.06 33.70
N ASN A 171 -29.52 -17.36 32.84
CA ASN A 171 -30.63 -16.52 33.24
C ASN A 171 -31.92 -17.31 33.09
N ILE A 172 -32.60 -17.51 34.21
CA ILE A 172 -33.81 -18.34 34.30
C ILE A 172 -34.99 -17.41 34.55
N THR A 173 -36.06 -17.56 33.78
CA THR A 173 -37.35 -16.91 34.04
C THR A 173 -38.37 -17.95 34.47
N GLY A 174 -39.30 -17.58 35.36
CA GLY A 174 -40.24 -18.53 35.96
C GLY A 174 -39.63 -19.34 37.11
N ALA A 175 -40.49 -20.06 37.83
CA ALA A 175 -40.14 -20.71 39.10
C ALA A 175 -40.49 -22.21 39.15
N ALA A 176 -40.82 -22.83 38.02
CA ALA A 176 -41.06 -24.26 37.98
C ALA A 176 -39.76 -25.05 38.23
N THR A 177 -39.90 -26.27 38.73
CA THR A 177 -38.75 -27.11 39.12
C THR A 177 -37.82 -27.38 37.94
N ILE A 178 -36.52 -27.16 38.15
CA ILE A 178 -35.47 -27.56 37.21
C ILE A 178 -34.71 -28.74 37.78
N THR A 179 -34.67 -29.83 37.03
CA THR A 179 -33.75 -30.95 37.26
C THR A 179 -32.40 -30.61 36.65
N TRP A 180 -31.40 -30.43 37.51
CA TRP A 180 -30.03 -30.13 37.12
C TRP A 180 -29.22 -31.42 36.88
N PRO A 181 -28.19 -31.39 36.03
CA PRO A 181 -27.24 -32.49 35.90
C PRO A 181 -26.60 -32.84 37.26
N SER A 182 -26.54 -34.12 37.60
CA SER A 182 -25.93 -34.61 38.83
C SER A 182 -24.41 -34.37 38.90
N SER A 183 -23.78 -34.08 37.76
CA SER A 183 -22.37 -33.74 37.65
C SER A 183 -22.03 -32.32 38.15
N ILE A 184 -23.02 -31.48 38.42
CA ILE A 184 -22.79 -30.14 38.99
C ILE A 184 -22.64 -30.23 40.50
N LYS A 185 -21.51 -29.74 41.00
CA LYS A 185 -21.24 -29.57 42.42
C LYS A 185 -21.78 -28.22 42.88
N TRP A 186 -22.88 -28.24 43.62
CA TRP A 186 -23.48 -27.02 44.16
C TRP A 186 -22.85 -26.61 45.48
N ASP A 187 -22.81 -25.29 45.72
CA ASP A 187 -22.41 -24.73 47.01
C ASP A 187 -23.25 -25.33 48.16
N ALA A 188 -22.57 -25.88 49.17
CA ALA A 188 -23.16 -26.64 50.28
C ALA A 188 -24.15 -27.77 49.87
N GLY A 189 -24.06 -28.27 48.62
CA GLY A 189 -24.97 -29.29 48.09
C GLY A 189 -26.40 -28.81 47.84
N ARG A 190 -26.66 -27.50 47.89
CA ARG A 190 -28.01 -26.94 47.75
C ARG A 190 -28.29 -26.54 46.31
N LEU A 191 -29.36 -27.08 45.74
CA LEU A 191 -29.82 -26.69 44.40
C LEU A 191 -30.27 -25.21 44.39
N PRO A 192 -30.23 -24.55 43.21
CA PRO A 192 -30.76 -23.21 43.06
C PRO A 192 -32.23 -23.09 43.47
N LEU A 193 -32.51 -22.15 44.37
CA LEU A 193 -33.88 -21.71 44.64
C LEU A 193 -34.23 -20.62 43.63
N LEU A 194 -35.27 -20.86 42.83
CA LEU A 194 -35.71 -19.91 41.82
C LEU A 194 -36.60 -18.84 42.44
N GLY A 195 -36.27 -17.58 42.18
CA GLY A 195 -37.13 -16.43 42.45
C GLY A 195 -38.37 -16.41 41.54
N PRO A 196 -39.46 -15.76 41.96
CA PRO A 196 -40.72 -15.71 41.23
C PRO A 196 -40.64 -15.04 39.84
N LEU A 197 -39.68 -14.15 39.60
CA LEU A 197 -39.54 -13.45 38.32
C LEU A 197 -38.35 -13.96 37.52
N TRP A 198 -37.16 -13.90 38.11
CA TRP A 198 -35.94 -14.33 37.45
C TRP A 198 -34.89 -14.81 38.45
N THR A 199 -33.97 -15.65 37.98
CA THR A 199 -32.84 -16.16 38.75
C THR A 199 -31.62 -16.30 37.86
N VAL A 200 -30.49 -15.77 38.31
CA VAL A 200 -29.20 -15.99 37.67
C VAL A 200 -28.48 -17.12 38.37
N VAL A 201 -28.01 -18.10 37.60
CA VAL A 201 -27.13 -19.18 38.05
C VAL A 201 -25.79 -19.02 37.35
N VAL A 202 -24.70 -19.10 38.12
CA VAL A 202 -23.35 -19.07 37.59
C VAL A 202 -22.75 -20.47 37.74
N LEU A 203 -22.31 -21.03 36.61
CA LEU A 203 -21.57 -22.28 36.58
C LEU A 203 -20.12 -22.00 36.19
N ILE A 204 -19.18 -22.65 36.85
CA ILE A 204 -17.74 -22.57 36.55
C ILE A 204 -17.25 -23.97 36.26
N TRP A 205 -16.66 -24.16 35.09
CA TRP A 205 -15.91 -25.36 34.76
C TRP A 205 -14.51 -25.27 35.33
N VAL A 206 -14.10 -26.27 36.11
CA VAL A 206 -12.80 -26.31 36.80
C VAL A 206 -11.87 -27.42 36.29
N GLY A 207 -12.14 -27.94 35.08
CA GLY A 207 -11.32 -28.96 34.43
C GLY A 207 -11.79 -30.40 34.66
N ASN A 208 -12.54 -30.68 35.71
CA ASN A 208 -13.03 -32.04 36.00
C ASN A 208 -14.51 -32.08 36.41
N GLY A 209 -15.25 -31.00 36.16
CA GLY A 209 -16.64 -30.87 36.53
C GLY A 209 -17.09 -29.42 36.63
N TRP A 210 -18.39 -29.25 36.82
CA TRP A 210 -19.03 -27.97 37.02
C TRP A 210 -19.20 -27.69 38.50
N VAL A 211 -18.89 -26.45 38.90
CA VAL A 211 -19.25 -25.91 40.21
C VAL A 211 -20.31 -24.83 39.99
N GLY A 212 -21.42 -24.91 40.72
CA GLY A 212 -22.56 -24.02 40.55
C GLY A 212 -22.84 -23.18 41.78
N LYS A 213 -23.23 -21.92 41.54
CA LYS A 213 -23.71 -21.00 42.58
C LYS A 213 -24.91 -20.19 42.07
N VAL A 214 -25.84 -19.90 42.98
CA VAL A 214 -26.95 -18.98 42.72
C VAL A 214 -26.44 -17.54 42.83
N GLY A 215 -26.72 -16.75 41.80
CA GLY A 215 -26.48 -15.31 41.78
C GLY A 215 -27.69 -14.54 42.31
N ALA A 216 -28.01 -13.43 41.66
CA ALA A 216 -29.17 -12.62 42.00
C ALA A 216 -30.47 -13.33 41.58
N SER A 217 -31.54 -13.10 42.35
CA SER A 217 -32.90 -13.54 42.03
C SER A 217 -33.89 -12.48 42.49
N SER A 218 -35.08 -12.47 41.87
CA SER A 218 -36.21 -11.59 42.21
C SER A 218 -37.50 -12.37 42.31
#